data_AF-A0A369L3X5-F1
#
_entry.id   AF-A0A369L3X5-F1
#
_cell.length_a   1.000
_cell.length_b   1.000
_cell.length_c   1.000
_cell.angle_alpha   90.00
_cell.angle_beta   90.00
_cell.angle_gamma   90.00
#
_symmetry.space_group_name_H-M   'P 1'
#
loop_
_entity.id
_entity.type
_entity.pdbx_description
1 polymer ?
#
loop_
_entity_poly.entity_id
_entity_poly.type
_entity_poly.pdbx_seq_one_letter_code
_entity_poly.pdbx_strand_id
1 'polypeptide(L)'
;MSNATTFVGLDVHARSVKACAFVPETGETIRKSFGYEPGEIASWVSSLPQPARCVYESGVTGFHLCRELNAMGVACVIGAVSKMHKPAADRGRKTDRRDAQFLAVQLALGVVTEVHVPDAECEGARDLARALADARDDAVRAKQRLSKFLLRHGLVYDERNAAGQRRNRWTGDFWAWVGRIDLGDAAAMATLDHYCERVREADAAKAALEAKVKSLAQQPRWKPTCDALKCLKGIDAVTA
;
A
#
# COMPACT_ATOMS: atom_id res chain seq x y z
N MET A 1 12.23 -1.88 29.65
CA MET A 1 11.89 -3.29 29.35
C MET A 1 10.38 -3.45 29.53
N SER A 2 9.73 -4.30 28.75
CA SER A 2 8.27 -4.52 28.86
C SER A 2 7.93 -5.06 30.25
N ASN A 3 6.92 -4.50 30.93
CA ASN A 3 6.39 -5.03 32.20
C ASN A 3 5.42 -6.21 31.99
N ALA A 4 5.19 -6.64 30.74
CA ALA A 4 4.30 -7.75 30.41
C ALA A 4 4.83 -9.10 30.91
N THR A 5 3.91 -9.93 31.40
CA THR A 5 4.15 -11.32 31.86
C THR A 5 3.70 -12.35 30.81
N THR A 6 2.79 -11.96 29.92
CA THR A 6 2.35 -12.79 28.78
C THR A 6 2.60 -12.06 27.46
N PHE A 7 3.19 -12.78 26.50
CA PHE A 7 3.48 -12.27 25.17
C PHE A 7 2.69 -13.05 24.14
N VAL A 8 1.98 -12.35 23.27
CA VAL A 8 1.06 -12.95 22.31
C VAL A 8 1.54 -12.64 20.90
N GLY A 9 1.81 -13.66 20.11
CA GLY A 9 2.02 -13.52 18.68
C GLY A 9 0.75 -13.87 17.92
N LEU A 10 0.42 -13.04 16.95
CA LEU A 10 -0.73 -13.18 16.07
C LEU A 10 -0.23 -13.31 14.62
N ASP A 11 -0.47 -14.46 14.01
CA ASP A 11 -0.30 -14.64 12.57
C ASP A 11 -1.64 -14.33 11.87
N VAL A 12 -1.67 -13.20 11.17
CA VAL A 12 -2.90 -12.53 10.72
C VAL A 12 -3.07 -12.75 9.23
N HIS A 13 -4.12 -13.48 8.86
CA HIS A 13 -4.56 -13.68 7.48
C HIS A 13 -5.87 -12.94 7.21
N ALA A 14 -6.26 -12.82 5.94
CA ALA A 14 -7.45 -12.08 5.53
C ALA A 14 -8.77 -12.56 6.16
N ARG A 15 -8.83 -13.80 6.66
CA ARG A 15 -10.06 -14.42 7.22
C ARG A 15 -9.84 -15.16 8.54
N SER A 16 -8.60 -15.29 9.00
CA SER A 16 -8.33 -16.02 10.23
C SER A 16 -7.08 -15.49 10.91
N VAL A 17 -7.05 -15.63 12.23
CA VAL A 17 -5.89 -15.27 13.04
C VAL A 17 -5.48 -16.49 13.84
N LYS A 18 -4.20 -16.87 13.73
CA LYS A 18 -3.60 -17.88 14.61
C LYS A 18 -2.87 -17.15 15.72
N ALA A 19 -3.27 -17.41 16.95
CA ALA A 19 -2.69 -16.78 18.12
C ALA A 19 -1.91 -17.80 18.95
N CYS A 20 -0.79 -17.35 19.49
CA CYS A 20 -0.01 -18.08 20.48
C CYS A 20 0.38 -17.11 21.60
N ALA A 21 -0.02 -17.42 22.82
CA ALA A 21 0.46 -16.77 24.03
C ALA A 21 1.65 -17.56 24.58
N PHE A 22 2.66 -16.86 25.07
CA PHE A 22 3.86 -17.40 25.70
C PHE A 22 4.06 -16.70 27.05
N VAL A 23 4.19 -17.50 28.11
CA VAL A 23 4.46 -17.05 29.48
C VAL A 23 5.91 -17.42 29.82
N PRO A 24 6.86 -16.47 29.80
CA PRO A 24 8.28 -16.80 29.94
C PRO A 24 8.65 -17.46 31.27
N GLU A 25 7.94 -17.11 32.35
CA GLU A 25 8.20 -17.62 33.70
C GLU A 25 7.98 -19.14 33.81
N THR A 26 6.97 -19.67 33.11
CA THR A 26 6.60 -21.10 33.14
C THR A 26 7.05 -21.83 31.88
N GLY A 27 7.34 -21.11 30.79
CA GLY A 27 7.56 -21.68 29.46
C GLY A 27 6.27 -22.15 28.78
N GLU A 28 5.10 -21.92 29.38
CA GLU A 28 3.83 -22.39 28.85
C GLU A 28 3.45 -21.65 27.56
N THR A 29 2.84 -22.38 26.62
CA THR A 29 2.25 -21.80 25.42
C THR A 29 0.77 -22.16 25.29
N ILE A 30 -0.07 -21.14 25.11
CA ILE A 30 -1.52 -21.30 24.94
C ILE A 30 -1.88 -20.85 23.53
N ARG A 31 -2.58 -21.69 22.77
CA ARG A 31 -2.87 -21.43 21.36
C ARG A 31 -4.37 -21.36 21.12
N LYS A 32 -4.78 -20.43 20.25
CA LYS A 32 -6.17 -20.31 19.80
C LYS A 32 -6.23 -19.88 18.33
N SER A 33 -7.28 -20.28 17.63
CA SER A 33 -7.59 -19.82 16.29
C SER A 33 -8.87 -19.01 16.32
N PHE A 34 -8.91 -17.95 15.53
CA PHE A 34 -10.06 -17.06 15.41
C PHE A 34 -10.41 -16.84 13.93
N GLY A 35 -11.63 -16.38 13.68
CA GLY A 35 -11.90 -15.55 12.52
C GLY A 35 -11.14 -14.22 12.60
N TYR A 36 -11.29 -13.35 11.60
CA TYR A 36 -10.81 -11.97 11.72
C TYR A 36 -11.80 -11.17 12.58
N GLU A 37 -11.78 -11.38 13.90
CA GLU A 37 -12.70 -10.79 14.87
C GLU A 37 -11.91 -10.15 16.03
N PRO A 38 -11.60 -8.84 15.96
CA PRO A 38 -10.78 -8.16 16.97
C PRO A 38 -11.32 -8.31 18.40
N GLY A 39 -12.65 -8.28 18.58
CA GLY A 39 -13.29 -8.41 19.90
C GLY A 39 -13.08 -9.77 20.55
N GLU A 40 -13.17 -10.86 19.78
CA GLU A 40 -12.90 -12.21 20.31
C GLU A 40 -11.43 -12.39 20.68
N ILE A 41 -10.53 -11.82 19.88
CA ILE A 41 -9.10 -11.83 20.14
C ILE A 41 -8.82 -11.03 21.41
N ALA A 42 -9.39 -9.83 21.56
CA ALA A 42 -9.22 -8.99 22.74
C ALA A 42 -9.71 -9.70 24.01
N SER A 43 -10.92 -10.27 23.97
CA SER A 43 -11.50 -11.03 25.09
C SER A 43 -10.61 -12.21 25.49
N TRP A 44 -10.08 -12.95 24.52
CA TRP A 44 -9.15 -14.04 24.81
C TRP A 44 -7.84 -13.52 25.43
N VAL A 45 -7.25 -12.45 24.88
CA VAL A 45 -6.01 -11.88 25.45
C VAL A 45 -6.22 -11.38 26.88
N SER A 46 -7.36 -10.75 27.17
CA SER A 46 -7.71 -10.31 28.54
C SER A 46 -7.91 -11.48 29.52
N SER A 47 -8.26 -12.67 29.02
CA SER A 47 -8.38 -13.89 29.86
C SER A 47 -7.05 -14.55 30.21
N LEU A 48 -5.94 -14.14 29.56
CA LEU A 48 -4.60 -14.65 29.84
C LEU A 48 -4.00 -13.97 31.08
N PRO A 49 -2.93 -14.52 31.67
CA PRO A 49 -2.19 -13.85 32.74
C PRO A 49 -1.75 -12.45 32.32
N GLN A 50 -2.09 -11.45 33.15
CA GLN A 50 -1.81 -10.04 32.88
C GLN A 50 -0.54 -9.56 33.58
N PRO A 51 0.14 -8.52 33.06
CA PRO A 51 -0.21 -7.80 31.82
C PRO A 51 0.22 -8.54 30.55
N ALA A 52 -0.65 -8.56 29.55
CA ALA A 52 -0.39 -9.18 28.25
C ALA A 52 -0.02 -8.16 27.17
N ARG A 53 0.88 -8.53 26.25
CA ARG A 53 1.27 -7.70 25.09
C ARG A 53 1.25 -8.52 23.81
N CYS A 54 0.67 -7.96 22.75
CA CYS A 54 0.49 -8.62 21.46
C CYS A 54 1.42 -8.07 20.38
N VAL A 55 1.78 -8.93 19.41
CA VAL A 55 2.47 -8.54 18.18
C VAL A 55 1.90 -9.29 16.96
N TYR A 56 1.82 -8.60 15.82
CA TYR A 56 1.73 -9.24 14.51
C TYR A 56 2.69 -8.63 13.49
N GLU A 57 2.92 -9.34 12.40
CA GLU A 57 3.80 -8.89 11.32
C GLU A 57 3.15 -7.79 10.46
N SER A 58 3.92 -6.76 10.12
CA SER A 58 3.53 -5.78 9.09
C SER A 58 3.23 -6.48 7.76
N GLY A 59 2.11 -6.15 7.14
CA GLY A 59 1.66 -6.79 5.91
C GLY A 59 0.41 -6.13 5.33
N VAL A 60 -0.18 -6.80 4.35
CA VAL A 60 -1.35 -6.30 3.60
C VAL A 60 -2.62 -6.17 4.45
N THR A 61 -2.66 -6.77 5.64
CA THR A 61 -3.76 -6.69 6.60
C THR A 61 -3.80 -5.37 7.37
N GLY A 62 -2.78 -4.51 7.18
CA GLY A 62 -2.81 -3.11 7.61
C GLY A 62 -2.80 -2.88 9.12
N PHE A 63 -3.33 -1.74 9.53
CA PHE A 63 -3.27 -1.22 10.91
C PHE A 63 -4.53 -1.46 11.74
N HIS A 64 -5.61 -1.90 11.09
CA HIS A 64 -6.94 -2.05 11.69
C HIS A 64 -6.92 -2.91 12.97
N LEU A 65 -6.41 -4.14 12.91
CA LEU A 65 -6.38 -5.03 14.07
C LEU A 65 -5.61 -4.43 15.25
N CYS A 66 -4.44 -3.83 14.99
CA CYS A 66 -3.66 -3.16 16.03
C CYS A 66 -4.46 -2.04 16.69
N ARG A 67 -5.14 -1.21 15.89
CA ARG A 67 -5.93 -0.07 16.38
C ARG A 67 -7.12 -0.55 17.23
N GLU A 68 -7.86 -1.55 16.76
CA GLU A 68 -8.99 -2.13 17.48
C GLU A 68 -8.57 -2.75 18.82
N LEU A 69 -7.51 -3.57 18.83
CA LEU A 69 -7.01 -4.19 20.06
C LEU A 69 -6.57 -3.13 21.08
N ASN A 70 -5.83 -2.11 20.64
CA ASN A 70 -5.41 -1.02 21.53
C ASN A 70 -6.61 -0.20 22.05
N ALA A 71 -7.63 0.04 21.23
CA ALA A 71 -8.86 0.72 21.65
C ALA A 71 -9.64 -0.06 22.72
N MET A 72 -9.54 -1.40 22.70
CA MET A 72 -10.10 -2.30 23.72
C MET A 72 -9.16 -2.52 24.93
N GLY A 73 -8.05 -1.79 25.04
CA GLY A 73 -7.11 -1.88 26.16
C GLY A 73 -6.11 -3.05 26.06
N VAL A 74 -6.07 -3.75 24.94
CA VAL A 74 -5.05 -4.79 24.68
C VAL A 74 -3.85 -4.17 23.99
N ALA A 75 -2.73 -4.10 24.72
CA ALA A 75 -1.48 -3.54 24.19
C ALA A 75 -0.99 -4.36 23.00
N CYS A 76 -1.13 -3.81 21.79
CA CYS A 76 -0.76 -4.47 20.55
C CYS A 76 0.22 -3.61 19.75
N VAL A 77 1.25 -4.25 19.20
CA VAL A 77 2.23 -3.62 18.31
C VAL A 77 2.35 -4.37 17.00
N ILE A 78 2.85 -3.70 15.98
CA ILE A 78 3.14 -4.31 14.68
C ILE A 78 4.65 -4.41 14.54
N GLY A 79 5.16 -5.59 14.24
CA GLY A 79 6.59 -5.78 14.00
C GLY A 79 6.96 -5.60 12.53
N ALA A 80 8.10 -4.94 12.28
CA ALA A 80 8.64 -4.74 10.94
C ALA A 80 9.19 -6.06 10.38
N VAL A 81 8.51 -6.67 9.41
CA VAL A 81 8.91 -7.97 8.83
C VAL A 81 10.34 -7.95 8.30
N SER A 82 10.74 -6.83 7.68
CA SER A 82 12.09 -6.64 7.13
C SER A 82 13.21 -6.65 8.17
N LYS A 83 12.87 -6.53 9.45
CA LYS A 83 13.82 -6.49 10.58
C LYS A 83 13.65 -7.65 11.56
N MET A 84 12.72 -8.57 11.29
CA MET A 84 12.57 -9.75 12.13
C MET A 84 13.63 -10.79 11.78
N HIS A 85 14.33 -11.27 12.80
CA HIS A 85 15.19 -12.44 12.67
C HIS A 85 14.33 -13.63 12.27
N LYS A 86 14.66 -14.34 11.19
CA LYS A 86 14.06 -15.64 10.84
C LYS A 86 15.20 -16.65 10.66
N PRO A 87 15.35 -17.66 11.54
CA PRO A 87 16.41 -18.64 11.44
C PRO A 87 16.40 -19.34 10.08
N ALA A 88 17.58 -19.52 9.45
CA ALA A 88 17.68 -20.18 8.16
C ALA A 88 17.17 -21.63 8.16
N ALA A 89 17.21 -22.31 9.32
CA ALA A 89 16.69 -23.66 9.51
C ALA A 89 15.16 -23.77 9.47
N ASP A 90 14.44 -22.67 9.72
CA ASP A 90 12.98 -22.61 9.64
C ASP A 90 12.48 -22.29 8.22
N ARG A 91 13.41 -21.99 7.29
CA ARG A 91 13.13 -21.73 5.89
C ARG A 91 12.60 -23.02 5.23
N GLY A 92 11.28 -23.12 5.06
CA GLY A 92 10.61 -24.28 4.45
C GLY A 92 9.82 -25.17 5.42
N ARG A 93 9.87 -24.92 6.74
CA ARG A 93 9.03 -25.59 7.76
C ARG A 93 8.03 -24.62 8.39
N LYS A 94 7.48 -23.73 7.57
CA LYS A 94 6.53 -22.70 7.95
C LYS A 94 5.18 -23.33 8.26
N THR A 95 4.66 -23.08 9.45
CA THR A 95 3.25 -23.32 9.78
C THR A 95 2.76 -22.12 10.57
N ASP A 96 1.57 -21.63 10.27
CA ASP A 96 0.98 -20.45 10.91
C ASP A 96 1.05 -20.49 12.45
N ARG A 97 0.95 -21.70 13.03
CA ARG A 97 1.06 -21.93 14.48
C ARG A 97 2.47 -21.65 15.03
N ARG A 98 3.51 -22.04 14.28
CA ARG A 98 4.91 -21.77 14.65
C ARG A 98 5.23 -20.30 14.47
N ASP A 99 4.66 -19.66 13.44
CA ASP A 99 4.88 -18.23 13.20
C ASP A 99 4.29 -17.40 14.34
N ALA A 100 3.07 -17.69 14.78
CA ALA A 100 2.46 -17.05 15.95
C ALA A 100 3.30 -17.25 17.22
N GLN A 101 3.80 -18.47 17.48
CA GLN A 101 4.68 -18.69 18.64
C GLN A 101 6.00 -17.94 18.51
N PHE A 102 6.60 -17.94 17.32
CA PHE A 102 7.85 -17.24 17.06
C PHE A 102 7.72 -15.75 17.34
N LEU A 103 6.62 -15.14 16.89
CA LEU A 103 6.31 -13.75 17.18
C LEU A 103 6.16 -13.47 18.68
N ALA A 104 5.46 -14.34 19.42
CA ALA A 104 5.33 -14.23 20.87
C ALA A 104 6.69 -14.22 21.58
N VAL A 105 7.57 -15.15 21.19
CA VAL A 105 8.93 -15.26 21.75
C VAL A 105 9.77 -14.04 21.40
N GLN A 106 9.73 -13.57 20.16
CA GLN A 106 10.49 -12.37 19.73
C GLN A 106 10.04 -11.12 20.50
N LEU A 107 8.74 -11.00 20.78
CA LEU A 107 8.21 -9.90 21.59
C LEU A 107 8.67 -10.02 23.05
N ALA A 108 8.67 -11.24 23.61
CA ALA A 108 9.17 -11.50 24.96
C ALA A 108 10.64 -11.14 25.13
N LEU A 109 11.46 -11.43 24.11
CA LEU A 109 12.88 -11.09 24.08
C LEU A 109 13.14 -9.59 23.84
N GLY A 110 12.12 -8.80 23.50
CA GLY A 110 12.27 -7.37 23.21
C GLY A 110 13.05 -7.07 21.93
N VAL A 111 13.12 -8.02 21.00
CA VAL A 111 13.88 -7.88 19.73
C VAL A 111 13.01 -7.46 18.54
N VAL A 112 11.72 -7.21 18.77
CA VAL A 112 10.80 -6.72 17.73
C VAL A 112 11.09 -5.25 17.46
N THR A 113 11.40 -4.92 16.20
CA THR A 113 11.33 -3.51 15.76
C THR A 113 9.88 -3.15 15.47
N GLU A 114 9.32 -2.29 16.31
CA GLU A 114 7.93 -1.85 16.21
C GLU A 114 7.73 -0.84 15.07
N VAL A 115 6.66 -1.01 14.32
CA VAL A 115 6.22 -0.11 13.25
C VAL A 115 5.34 0.97 13.87
N HIS A 116 5.57 2.23 13.47
CA HIS A 116 4.66 3.32 13.79
C HIS A 116 3.30 3.09 13.15
N VAL A 117 2.26 3.01 13.98
CA VAL A 117 0.87 2.90 13.55
C VAL A 117 0.33 4.32 13.30
N PRO A 118 0.05 4.71 12.05
CA PRO A 118 -0.52 6.03 11.76
C PRO A 118 -1.93 6.14 12.33
N ASP A 119 -2.33 7.35 12.67
CA ASP A 119 -3.75 7.66 12.87
C ASP A 119 -4.55 7.55 11.57
N ALA A 120 -5.87 7.53 11.68
CA ALA A 120 -6.78 7.30 10.56
C ALA A 120 -6.66 8.38 9.47
N GLU A 121 -6.40 9.63 9.85
CA GLU A 121 -6.25 10.73 8.89
C GLU A 121 -4.93 10.60 8.09
N CYS A 122 -3.83 10.20 8.75
CA CYS A 122 -2.56 9.91 8.07
C CYS A 122 -2.66 8.67 7.17
N GLU A 123 -3.37 7.62 7.61
CA GLU A 123 -3.65 6.45 6.79
C GLU A 123 -4.44 6.82 5.53
N GLY A 124 -5.54 7.57 5.69
CA GLY A 124 -6.35 8.05 4.56
C GLY A 124 -5.57 8.93 3.58
N ALA A 125 -4.69 9.80 4.08
CA ALA A 125 -3.80 10.61 3.24
C ALA A 125 -2.86 9.73 2.38
N ARG A 126 -2.28 8.68 2.98
CA ARG A 126 -1.42 7.74 2.27
C ARG A 126 -2.18 6.93 1.23
N ASP A 127 -3.42 6.55 1.52
CA ASP A 127 -4.24 5.80 0.56
C ASP A 127 -4.62 6.64 -0.66
N LEU A 128 -4.93 7.93 -0.46
CA LEU A 128 -5.14 8.84 -1.58
C LEU A 128 -3.88 9.00 -2.45
N ALA A 129 -2.70 9.10 -1.82
CA ALA A 129 -1.43 9.18 -2.55
C ALA A 129 -1.11 7.88 -3.32
N ARG A 130 -1.41 6.71 -2.75
CA ARG A 130 -1.28 5.40 -3.42
C ARG A 130 -2.23 5.29 -4.61
N ALA A 131 -3.50 5.65 -4.45
CA ALA A 131 -4.46 5.66 -5.54
C ALA A 131 -4.00 6.56 -6.71
N LEU A 132 -3.37 7.69 -6.41
CA LEU A 132 -2.76 8.53 -7.44
C LEU A 132 -1.57 7.85 -8.14
N ALA A 133 -0.72 7.15 -7.39
CA ALA A 133 0.38 6.38 -7.98
C ALA A 133 -0.16 5.30 -8.94
N ASP A 134 -1.20 4.55 -8.52
CA ASP A 134 -1.86 3.55 -9.37
C ASP A 134 -2.44 4.19 -10.65
N ALA A 135 -3.12 5.34 -10.53
CA ALA A 135 -3.67 6.06 -11.67
C ALA A 135 -2.60 6.59 -12.64
N ARG A 136 -1.41 6.95 -12.13
CA ARG A 136 -0.26 7.32 -12.98
C ARG A 136 0.22 6.13 -13.80
N ASP A 137 0.35 4.96 -13.17
CA ASP A 137 0.72 3.72 -13.85
C ASP A 137 -0.33 3.33 -14.89
N ASP A 138 -1.61 3.49 -14.59
CA ASP A 138 -2.71 3.26 -15.54
C ASP A 138 -2.64 4.19 -16.75
N ALA A 139 -2.40 5.49 -16.56
CA ALA A 139 -2.24 6.43 -17.65
C ALA A 139 -1.04 6.06 -18.54
N VAL A 140 0.08 5.66 -17.95
CA VAL A 140 1.26 5.17 -18.71
C VAL A 140 0.91 3.91 -19.48
N ARG A 141 0.25 2.93 -18.86
CA ARG A 141 -0.16 1.68 -19.50
C ARG A 141 -1.11 1.93 -20.68
N ALA A 142 -2.10 2.79 -20.52
CA ALA A 142 -3.04 3.16 -21.58
C ALA A 142 -2.31 3.79 -22.78
N LYS A 143 -1.42 4.76 -22.51
CA LYS A 143 -0.60 5.44 -23.52
C LYS A 143 0.29 4.49 -24.29
N GLN A 144 0.91 3.54 -23.59
CA GLN A 144 1.73 2.50 -24.22
C GLN A 144 0.92 1.56 -25.11
N ARG A 145 -0.30 1.18 -24.69
CA ARG A 145 -1.20 0.34 -25.49
C ARG A 145 -1.59 1.02 -26.80
N LEU A 146 -2.03 2.29 -26.75
CA LEU A 146 -2.31 3.07 -27.96
C LEU A 146 -1.07 3.16 -28.87
N SER A 147 0.09 3.49 -28.30
CA SER A 147 1.33 3.61 -29.09
C SER A 147 1.71 2.30 -29.78
N LYS A 148 1.59 1.16 -29.09
CA LYS A 148 1.88 -0.16 -29.66
C LYS A 148 0.88 -0.56 -30.73
N PHE A 149 -0.40 -0.22 -30.54
CA PHE A 149 -1.43 -0.44 -31.56
C PHE A 149 -1.12 0.34 -32.83
N LEU A 150 -0.85 1.65 -32.72
CA LEU A 150 -0.47 2.49 -33.85
C LEU A 150 0.78 1.96 -34.57
N LEU A 151 1.81 1.55 -33.81
CA LEU A 151 3.03 0.97 -34.37
C LEU A 151 2.77 -0.32 -35.17
N ARG A 152 1.84 -1.18 -34.71
CA ARG A 152 1.45 -2.40 -35.44
C ARG A 152 0.85 -2.09 -36.81
N HIS A 153 0.19 -0.94 -36.94
CA HIS A 153 -0.36 -0.43 -38.20
C HIS A 153 0.67 0.42 -38.99
N GLY A 154 1.94 0.44 -38.59
CA GLY A 154 3.00 1.20 -39.27
C GLY A 154 2.94 2.71 -39.02
N LEU A 155 2.13 3.17 -38.05
CA LEU A 155 1.91 4.58 -37.78
C LEU A 155 2.83 5.06 -36.66
N VAL A 156 3.67 6.05 -36.98
CA VAL A 156 4.61 6.67 -36.05
C VAL A 156 4.44 8.19 -36.07
N TYR A 157 4.24 8.78 -34.90
CA TYR A 157 4.21 10.23 -34.75
C TYR A 157 5.65 10.80 -34.83
N ASP A 158 5.99 11.43 -35.94
CA ASP A 158 7.31 12.05 -36.19
C ASP A 158 7.19 13.51 -36.70
N GLU A 159 6.12 14.22 -36.31
CA GLU A 159 5.97 15.65 -36.66
C GLU A 159 7.12 16.48 -36.07
N ARG A 160 7.59 17.48 -36.84
CA ARG A 160 8.68 18.40 -36.44
C ARG A 160 8.18 19.84 -36.34
N ASN A 161 8.77 20.62 -35.43
CA ASN A 161 8.53 22.06 -35.33
C ASN A 161 9.35 22.85 -36.37
N ALA A 162 9.15 24.17 -36.43
CA ALA A 162 9.86 25.06 -37.37
C ALA A 162 11.40 25.04 -37.19
N ALA A 163 11.88 24.68 -35.99
CA ALA A 163 13.30 24.50 -35.69
C ALA A 163 13.83 23.10 -36.04
N GLY A 164 13.03 22.25 -36.71
CA GLY A 164 13.40 20.89 -37.10
C GLY A 164 13.41 19.87 -35.95
N GLN A 165 12.97 20.25 -34.75
CA GLN A 165 12.93 19.37 -33.58
C GLN A 165 11.65 18.54 -33.58
N ARG A 166 11.75 17.28 -33.12
CA ARG A 166 10.58 16.40 -32.97
C ARG A 166 9.60 16.97 -31.96
N ARG A 167 8.32 16.98 -32.33
CA ARG A 167 7.24 17.37 -31.42
C ARG A 167 7.03 16.28 -30.38
N ASN A 168 6.68 16.71 -29.16
CA ASN A 168 6.36 15.79 -28.08
C ASN A 168 5.05 15.06 -28.34
N ARG A 169 5.00 13.77 -27.99
CA ARG A 169 3.77 12.97 -27.96
C ARG A 169 2.85 13.44 -26.82
N TRP A 170 1.57 13.05 -26.90
CA TRP A 170 0.54 13.35 -25.88
C TRP A 170 0.20 14.83 -25.73
N THR A 171 0.50 15.62 -26.76
CA THR A 171 0.13 17.03 -26.91
C THR A 171 -1.15 17.16 -27.74
N GLY A 172 -1.67 18.39 -27.88
CA GLY A 172 -2.78 18.65 -28.80
C GLY A 172 -2.47 18.24 -30.24
N ASP A 173 -1.26 18.50 -30.72
CA ASP A 173 -0.79 18.10 -32.05
C ASP A 173 -0.82 16.58 -32.25
N PHE A 174 -0.36 15.82 -31.24
CA PHE A 174 -0.44 14.36 -31.27
C PHE A 174 -1.88 13.87 -31.41
N TRP A 175 -2.82 14.44 -30.66
CA TRP A 175 -4.23 14.06 -30.75
C TRP A 175 -4.88 14.47 -32.07
N ALA A 176 -4.49 15.62 -32.63
CA ALA A 176 -4.92 16.05 -33.96
C ALA A 176 -4.37 15.13 -35.05
N TRP A 177 -3.14 14.61 -34.91
CA TRP A 177 -2.60 13.57 -35.78
C TRP A 177 -3.37 12.26 -35.64
N VAL A 178 -3.61 11.78 -34.41
CA VAL A 178 -4.40 10.55 -34.17
C VAL A 178 -5.79 10.66 -34.79
N GLY A 179 -6.46 11.81 -34.65
CA GLY A 179 -7.80 12.04 -35.21
C GLY A 179 -7.88 12.08 -36.74
N ARG A 180 -6.74 12.13 -37.44
CA ARG A 180 -6.65 12.08 -38.91
C ARG A 180 -6.36 10.67 -39.44
N ILE A 181 -6.14 9.69 -38.56
CA ILE A 181 -5.84 8.32 -38.95
C ILE A 181 -7.12 7.65 -39.46
N ASP A 182 -7.04 7.09 -40.65
CA ASP A 182 -8.00 6.15 -41.19
C ASP A 182 -7.29 4.82 -41.46
N LEU A 183 -7.78 3.75 -40.84
CA LEU A 183 -7.23 2.40 -40.99
C LEU A 183 -7.91 1.60 -42.10
N GLY A 184 -8.96 2.15 -42.74
CA GLY A 184 -9.68 1.50 -43.85
C GLY A 184 -10.53 0.29 -43.46
N ASP A 185 -10.57 -0.08 -42.18
CA ASP A 185 -11.35 -1.19 -41.62
C ASP A 185 -12.10 -0.74 -40.36
N ALA A 186 -13.40 -1.00 -40.32
CA ALA A 186 -14.28 -0.67 -39.20
C ALA A 186 -13.84 -1.31 -37.87
N ALA A 187 -13.34 -2.55 -37.89
CA ALA A 187 -12.88 -3.23 -36.67
C ALA A 187 -11.59 -2.60 -36.13
N ALA A 188 -10.68 -2.23 -37.03
CA ALA A 188 -9.46 -1.53 -36.69
C ALA A 188 -9.75 -0.11 -36.15
N MET A 189 -10.69 0.62 -36.77
CA MET A 189 -11.14 1.94 -36.28
C MET A 189 -11.78 1.87 -34.91
N ALA A 190 -12.67 0.90 -34.66
CA ALA A 190 -13.26 0.68 -33.33
C ALA A 190 -12.19 0.38 -32.26
N THR A 191 -11.13 -0.34 -32.65
CA THR A 191 -9.99 -0.62 -31.77
C THR A 191 -9.17 0.65 -31.47
N LEU A 192 -8.95 1.51 -32.48
CA LEU A 192 -8.30 2.80 -32.30
C LEU A 192 -9.09 3.69 -31.32
N ASP A 193 -10.39 3.80 -31.53
CA ASP A 193 -11.30 4.60 -30.70
C ASP A 193 -11.27 4.12 -29.25
N HIS A 194 -11.35 2.80 -29.04
CA HIS A 194 -11.24 2.21 -27.71
C HIS A 194 -9.95 2.62 -27.00
N TYR A 195 -8.79 2.52 -27.66
CA TYR A 195 -7.53 2.90 -27.02
C TYR A 195 -7.42 4.42 -26.78
N CYS A 196 -7.96 5.24 -27.67
CA CYS A 196 -8.03 6.68 -27.48
C CYS A 196 -8.87 7.04 -26.25
N GLU A 197 -10.05 6.42 -26.11
CA GLU A 197 -10.93 6.59 -24.96
C GLU A 197 -10.23 6.17 -23.66
N ARG A 198 -9.61 4.98 -23.62
CA ARG A 198 -8.89 4.50 -22.42
C ARG A 198 -7.77 5.45 -21.97
N VAL A 199 -7.06 6.08 -22.91
CA VAL A 199 -6.05 7.09 -22.55
C VAL A 199 -6.69 8.33 -21.95
N ARG A 200 -7.78 8.84 -22.54
CA ARG A 200 -8.48 10.03 -22.04
C ARG A 200 -9.06 9.80 -20.64
N GLU A 201 -9.68 8.65 -20.41
CA GLU A 201 -10.21 8.26 -19.10
C GLU A 201 -9.11 8.14 -18.05
N ALA A 202 -8.00 7.46 -18.38
CA ALA A 202 -6.91 7.28 -17.43
C ALA A 202 -6.23 8.63 -17.09
N ASP A 203 -6.05 9.52 -18.07
CA ASP A 203 -5.53 10.87 -17.80
C ASP A 203 -6.50 11.71 -16.97
N ALA A 204 -7.82 11.61 -17.21
CA ALA A 204 -8.85 12.29 -16.43
C ALA A 204 -8.92 11.78 -14.99
N ALA A 205 -8.91 10.46 -14.79
CA ALA A 205 -8.89 9.84 -13.46
C ALA A 205 -7.64 10.25 -12.65
N LYS A 206 -6.47 10.20 -13.31
CA LYS A 206 -5.21 10.69 -12.73
C LYS A 206 -5.31 12.17 -12.33
N ALA A 207 -5.78 13.04 -13.24
CA ALA A 207 -5.90 14.47 -12.96
C ALA A 207 -6.86 14.77 -11.80
N ALA A 208 -7.98 14.03 -11.71
CA ALA A 208 -8.92 14.15 -10.60
C ALA A 208 -8.28 13.78 -9.26
N LEU A 209 -7.46 12.73 -9.21
CA LEU A 209 -6.71 12.35 -8.01
C LEU A 209 -5.60 13.36 -7.67
N GLU A 210 -4.89 13.90 -8.66
CA GLU A 210 -3.88 14.96 -8.44
C GLU A 210 -4.51 16.21 -7.81
N ALA A 211 -5.71 16.60 -8.24
CA ALA A 211 -6.45 17.71 -7.63
C ALA A 211 -6.80 17.44 -6.16
N LYS A 212 -7.23 16.21 -5.84
CA LYS A 212 -7.53 15.81 -4.45
C LYS A 212 -6.28 15.85 -3.57
N VAL A 213 -5.15 15.32 -4.05
CA VAL A 213 -3.87 15.37 -3.31
C VAL A 213 -3.41 16.81 -3.08
N LYS A 214 -3.48 17.67 -4.10
CA LYS A 214 -3.14 19.09 -3.97
C LYS A 214 -4.02 19.80 -2.94
N SER A 215 -5.32 19.50 -2.91
CA SER A 215 -6.23 20.04 -1.90
C SER A 215 -5.88 19.56 -0.49
N LEU A 216 -5.60 18.26 -0.33
CA LEU A 216 -5.18 17.67 0.95
C LEU A 216 -3.88 18.33 1.46
N ALA A 217 -2.91 18.55 0.60
CA ALA A 217 -1.64 19.20 0.93
C ALA A 217 -1.79 20.65 1.42
N GLN A 218 -2.94 21.30 1.18
CA GLN A 218 -3.22 22.65 1.70
C GLN A 218 -3.92 22.65 3.08
N GLN A 219 -4.31 21.49 3.60
CA GLN A 219 -4.95 21.43 4.92
C GLN A 219 -3.96 21.79 6.04
N PRO A 220 -4.40 22.39 7.16
CA PRO A 220 -3.53 22.90 8.21
C PRO A 220 -2.52 21.89 8.77
N ARG A 221 -2.91 20.61 8.84
CA ARG A 221 -2.05 19.52 9.31
C ARG A 221 -0.84 19.26 8.40
N TRP A 222 -1.04 19.33 7.08
CA TRP A 222 -0.04 18.92 6.08
C TRP A 222 0.74 20.09 5.52
N LYS A 223 0.07 21.24 5.39
CA LYS A 223 0.60 22.42 4.70
C LYS A 223 1.99 22.88 5.18
N PRO A 224 2.29 22.98 6.48
CA PRO A 224 3.61 23.44 6.92
C PRO A 224 4.75 22.54 6.42
N THR A 225 4.56 21.22 6.48
CA THR A 225 5.56 20.25 6.02
C THR A 225 5.65 20.23 4.50
N CYS A 226 4.51 20.21 3.80
CA CYS A 226 4.51 20.22 2.34
C CYS A 226 5.15 21.49 1.77
N ASP A 227 4.90 22.66 2.37
CA ASP A 227 5.51 23.92 1.93
C ASP A 227 7.02 23.95 2.17
N ALA A 228 7.50 23.41 3.30
CA ALA A 228 8.93 23.27 3.55
C ALA A 228 9.62 22.32 2.55
N LEU A 229 8.99 21.19 2.23
CA LEU A 229 9.52 20.23 1.26
C LEU A 229 9.55 20.78 -0.17
N LYS A 230 8.57 21.59 -0.56
CA LYS A 230 8.53 22.26 -1.88
C LYS A 230 9.64 23.28 -2.09
N CYS A 231 10.37 23.68 -1.05
CA CYS A 231 11.59 24.48 -1.22
C CYS A 231 12.75 23.67 -1.85
N LEU A 232 12.67 22.34 -1.87
CA LEU A 232 13.65 21.47 -2.49
C LEU A 232 13.38 21.34 -3.99
N LYS A 233 14.44 21.47 -4.80
CA LYS A 233 14.35 21.34 -6.26
C LYS A 233 13.76 19.99 -6.65
N GLY A 234 12.72 20.00 -7.47
CA GLY A 234 12.06 18.80 -7.97
C GLY A 234 10.95 18.26 -7.07
N ILE A 235 10.65 18.92 -5.96
CA ILE A 235 9.50 18.59 -5.11
C ILE A 235 8.36 19.59 -5.36
N ASP A 236 7.21 19.09 -5.78
CA ASP A 236 5.94 19.82 -5.85
C ASP A 236 4.93 19.25 -4.84
N ALA A 237 3.75 19.86 -4.69
CA ALA A 237 2.70 19.53 -3.73
C ALA A 237 2.23 18.07 -3.75
N VAL A 238 2.43 17.34 -4.85
CA VAL A 238 2.06 15.92 -4.96
C VAL A 238 3.20 14.99 -4.50
N THR A 239 4.44 15.46 -4.57
CA THR A 239 5.63 14.70 -4.14
C THR A 239 6.14 15.10 -2.75
N ALA A 240 5.64 16.21 -2.21
CA ALA A 240 5.89 16.72 -0.86
C ALA A 240 4.99 16.02 0.15
#